data_AF-A0A8X6SX01-F1
#
_entry.id   AF-A0A8X6SX01-F1
#
_cell.length_a   1.000
_cell.length_b   1.000
_cell.length_c   1.000
_cell.angle_alpha   90.00
_cell.angle_beta   90.00
_cell.angle_gamma   90.00
#
_symmetry.space_group_name_H-M   'P 1'
#
loop_
_entity.id
_entity.type
_entity.pdbx_description
1 polymer ?
#
loop_
_entity_poly.entity_id
_entity_poly.type
_entity_poly.pdbx_seq_one_letter_code
_entity_poly.pdbx_strand_id
1 'polypeptide(L)'
;MYNNVRWLSRGNVLQRFVVCLEEIRLFLQNESKIEQYPQLMDIMWLLKLIFFTGICQHFNELNIKLQGPNKTVIVMMDLIRAFEAKLYVFRNDIITKNYKYFPNLKKNIKDLDAQENRNEEKVIDDFISIMDSLIKEFSARFSQFKELSETFKFIMYPDVVSFDKLNLSQFNWLEIEELEMQLIDFQSSSIWIQNFIETRK
;
A
#
# COMPACT_ATOMS: atom_id res chain seq x y z
N MET A 1 14.59 -21.94 5.75
CA MET A 1 14.44 -20.60 5.13
C MET A 1 13.05 -20.06 5.42
N TYR A 2 12.89 -19.28 6.48
CA TYR A 2 11.65 -18.54 6.74
C TYR A 2 11.69 -17.25 5.91
N ASN A 3 10.87 -17.17 4.88
CA ASN A 3 10.85 -16.02 3.98
C ASN A 3 10.15 -14.83 4.67
N ASN A 4 10.76 -13.64 4.61
CA ASN A 4 10.21 -12.35 5.10
C ASN A 4 8.94 -11.89 4.33
N VAL A 5 8.42 -12.78 3.48
CA VAL A 5 7.25 -12.68 2.58
C VAL A 5 5.97 -13.25 3.22
N ARG A 6 5.98 -13.53 4.53
CA ARG A 6 4.89 -14.24 5.24
C ARG A 6 3.50 -13.61 5.02
N TRP A 7 3.42 -12.29 5.00
CA TRP A 7 2.16 -11.59 4.80
C TRP A 7 1.66 -11.64 3.33
N LEU A 8 2.54 -11.73 2.33
CA LEU A 8 2.16 -11.99 0.92
C LEU A 8 1.52 -13.38 0.79
N SER A 9 2.12 -14.40 1.43
CA SER A 9 1.54 -15.75 1.44
C SER A 9 0.17 -15.77 2.10
N ARG A 10 -0.01 -15.03 3.20
CA ARG A 10 -1.29 -14.93 3.91
C ARG A 10 -2.35 -14.21 3.08
N GLY A 11 -2.00 -13.11 2.43
CA GLY A 11 -2.90 -12.38 1.52
C GLY A 11 -3.34 -13.25 0.34
N ASN A 12 -2.43 -14.05 -0.24
CA ASN A 12 -2.76 -14.99 -1.31
C ASN A 12 -3.64 -16.14 -0.84
N VAL A 13 -3.41 -16.68 0.36
CA VAL A 13 -4.27 -17.71 0.96
C VAL A 13 -5.67 -17.17 1.20
N LEU A 14 -5.81 -15.95 1.76
CA LEU A 14 -7.10 -15.30 1.95
C LEU A 14 -7.82 -15.09 0.61
N GLN A 15 -7.10 -14.63 -0.41
CA GLN A 15 -7.68 -14.45 -1.74
C GLN A 15 -8.16 -15.77 -2.35
N ARG A 16 -7.40 -16.86 -2.16
CA ARG A 16 -7.83 -18.18 -2.62
C ARG A 16 -9.06 -18.66 -1.85
N PHE A 17 -9.10 -18.44 -0.54
CA PHE A 17 -10.25 -18.76 0.29
C PHE A 17 -11.51 -18.02 -0.17
N VAL A 18 -11.43 -16.71 -0.40
CA VAL A 18 -12.55 -15.89 -0.88
C VAL A 18 -13.02 -16.33 -2.28
N VAL A 19 -12.10 -16.71 -3.17
CA VAL A 19 -12.46 -17.20 -4.51
C VAL A 19 -13.23 -18.52 -4.45
N CYS A 20 -12.86 -19.39 -3.51
CA CYS A 20 -13.48 -20.70 -3.33
C CYS A 20 -14.57 -20.71 -2.24
N LEU A 21 -15.05 -19.54 -1.83
CA LEU A 21 -15.90 -19.41 -0.63
C LEU A 21 -17.19 -20.22 -0.76
N GLU A 22 -17.84 -20.16 -1.92
CA GLU A 22 -19.09 -20.89 -2.18
C GLU A 22 -18.85 -22.39 -2.22
N GLU A 23 -17.77 -22.85 -2.86
CA GLU A 23 -17.40 -24.26 -2.89
C GLU A 23 -17.08 -24.80 -1.49
N ILE A 24 -16.41 -24.00 -0.65
CA ILE A 24 -16.12 -24.34 0.75
C ILE A 24 -17.42 -24.45 1.54
N ARG A 25 -18.35 -23.51 1.37
CA ARG A 25 -19.66 -23.54 2.04
C ARG A 25 -20.45 -24.78 1.64
N LEU A 26 -20.54 -25.07 0.34
CA LEU A 26 -21.22 -26.27 -0.20
C LEU A 26 -20.58 -27.56 0.32
N PHE A 27 -19.25 -27.65 0.32
CA PHE A 27 -18.55 -28.81 0.86
C PHE A 27 -18.88 -29.05 2.33
N LEU A 28 -18.82 -28.00 3.17
CA LEU A 28 -19.13 -28.10 4.59
C LEU A 28 -20.61 -28.39 4.87
N GLN A 29 -21.52 -27.94 4.02
CA GLN A 29 -22.94 -28.30 4.07
C GLN A 29 -23.14 -29.79 3.79
N ASN A 30 -22.53 -30.32 2.72
CA ASN A 30 -22.62 -31.75 2.38
C ASN A 30 -22.03 -32.64 3.48
N GLU A 31 -20.99 -32.18 4.15
CA GLU A 31 -20.36 -32.87 5.28
C GLU A 31 -21.12 -32.70 6.61
N SER A 32 -22.24 -31.96 6.63
CA SER A 32 -22.97 -31.60 7.86
C SER A 32 -22.11 -30.91 8.92
N LYS A 33 -21.10 -30.14 8.49
CA LYS A 33 -20.13 -29.43 9.35
C LYS A 33 -20.28 -27.91 9.32
N ILE A 34 -21.13 -27.36 8.45
CA ILE A 34 -21.28 -25.90 8.28
C ILE A 34 -21.67 -25.18 9.58
N GLU A 35 -22.46 -25.81 10.45
CA GLU A 35 -22.88 -25.25 11.74
C GLU A 35 -21.72 -25.05 12.72
N GLN A 36 -20.59 -25.75 12.53
CA GLN A 36 -19.36 -25.55 13.31
C GLN A 36 -18.65 -24.24 12.95
N TYR A 37 -19.02 -23.64 11.81
CA TYR A 37 -18.41 -22.42 11.27
C TYR A 37 -19.49 -21.36 11.00
N PRO A 38 -20.14 -20.81 12.06
CA PRO A 38 -21.25 -19.88 11.92
C PRO A 38 -20.90 -18.63 11.10
N GLN A 39 -19.63 -18.24 11.06
CA GLN A 39 -19.12 -17.13 10.26
C GLN A 39 -19.35 -17.32 8.75
N LEU A 40 -19.39 -18.57 8.27
CA LEU A 40 -19.65 -18.88 6.86
C LEU A 40 -21.14 -18.82 6.49
N MET A 41 -22.00 -18.56 7.47
CA MET A 41 -23.42 -18.30 7.29
C MET A 41 -23.78 -16.83 7.58
N ASP A 42 -22.88 -16.08 8.22
CA ASP A 42 -23.04 -14.65 8.49
C ASP A 42 -22.55 -13.82 7.29
N ILE A 43 -23.50 -13.27 6.54
CA ILE A 43 -23.20 -12.48 5.35
C ILE A 43 -22.41 -11.19 5.70
N MET A 44 -22.68 -10.56 6.84
CA MET A 44 -21.98 -9.34 7.25
C MET A 44 -20.51 -9.66 7.56
N TRP A 45 -20.26 -10.80 8.20
CA TRP A 45 -18.90 -11.28 8.43
C TRP A 45 -18.17 -11.61 7.11
N LEU A 46 -18.85 -12.28 6.18
CA LEU A 46 -18.29 -12.61 4.86
C LEU A 46 -17.93 -11.35 4.07
N LEU A 47 -18.78 -10.32 4.08
CA LEU A 47 -18.44 -9.04 3.44
C LEU A 47 -17.18 -8.42 4.03
N LYS A 48 -17.05 -8.40 5.36
CA LYS A 48 -15.85 -7.90 6.05
C LYS A 48 -14.61 -8.69 5.65
N LEU A 49 -14.70 -10.01 5.56
CA LEU A 49 -13.61 -10.87 5.08
C LEU A 49 -13.23 -10.56 3.63
N ILE A 50 -14.20 -10.42 2.74
CA ILE A 50 -13.99 -10.13 1.31
C ILE A 50 -13.33 -8.76 1.14
N PHE A 51 -13.83 -7.75 1.85
CA PHE A 51 -13.27 -6.40 1.86
C PHE A 51 -11.81 -6.40 2.36
N PHE A 52 -11.57 -7.02 3.52
CA PHE A 52 -10.23 -7.13 4.10
C PHE A 52 -9.26 -7.86 3.16
N THR A 53 -9.72 -8.92 2.51
CA THR A 53 -8.94 -9.65 1.51
C THR A 53 -8.57 -8.77 0.32
N GLY A 54 -9.49 -7.91 -0.14
CA GLY A 54 -9.20 -6.89 -1.17
C GLY A 54 -8.12 -5.90 -0.74
N ILE A 55 -8.17 -5.38 0.49
CA ILE A 55 -7.10 -4.55 1.04
C ILE A 55 -5.77 -5.31 1.05
N CYS A 56 -5.76 -6.55 1.55
CA CYS A 56 -4.55 -7.37 1.58
C CYS A 56 -3.94 -7.56 0.19
N GLN A 57 -4.76 -7.73 -0.86
CA GLN A 57 -4.27 -7.83 -2.23
C GLN A 57 -3.63 -6.53 -2.73
N HIS A 58 -4.21 -5.37 -2.44
CA HIS A 58 -3.60 -4.08 -2.78
C HIS A 58 -2.24 -3.90 -2.10
N PHE A 59 -2.12 -4.26 -0.81
CA PHE A 59 -0.83 -4.28 -0.13
C PHE A 59 0.12 -5.31 -0.72
N ASN A 60 -0.39 -6.48 -1.12
CA ASN A 60 0.36 -7.54 -1.79
C ASN A 60 1.10 -6.98 -3.00
N GLU A 61 0.37 -6.29 -3.87
CA GLU A 61 0.92 -5.63 -5.06
C GLU A 61 1.96 -4.56 -4.73
N LEU A 62 1.70 -3.69 -3.76
CA LEU A 62 2.65 -2.65 -3.36
C LEU A 62 3.98 -3.29 -2.97
N ASN A 63 3.95 -4.26 -2.06
CA ASN A 63 5.20 -4.79 -1.54
C ASN A 63 5.96 -5.64 -2.56
N ILE A 64 5.28 -6.33 -3.49
CA ILE A 64 5.98 -6.95 -4.64
C ILE A 64 6.75 -5.87 -5.40
N LYS A 65 6.14 -4.70 -5.63
CA LYS A 65 6.79 -3.58 -6.34
C LYS A 65 7.95 -2.95 -5.55
N LEU A 66 7.89 -2.98 -4.22
CA LEU A 66 8.95 -2.50 -3.33
C LEU A 66 10.12 -3.49 -3.22
N GLN A 67 9.92 -4.75 -3.56
CA GLN A 67 10.94 -5.79 -3.52
C GLN A 67 11.66 -5.93 -4.87
N GLY A 68 12.78 -6.65 -4.83
CA GLY A 68 13.60 -6.98 -5.98
C GLY A 68 14.87 -6.12 -6.10
N PRO A 69 15.77 -6.50 -7.00
CA PRO A 69 17.00 -5.74 -7.26
C PRO A 69 16.67 -4.38 -7.89
N ASN A 70 17.64 -3.46 -7.85
CA ASN A 70 17.60 -2.17 -8.52
C ASN A 70 16.45 -1.24 -8.07
N LYS A 71 16.08 -1.32 -6.79
CA LYS A 71 15.11 -0.41 -6.16
C LYS A 71 15.87 0.67 -5.39
N THR A 72 15.94 1.87 -5.94
CA THR A 72 16.46 3.03 -5.21
C THR A 72 15.43 3.51 -4.19
N VAL A 73 15.89 4.20 -3.14
CA VAL A 73 15.00 4.78 -2.12
C VAL A 73 13.97 5.73 -2.74
N ILE A 74 14.34 6.48 -3.78
CA ILE A 74 13.43 7.37 -4.49
C ILE A 74 12.31 6.58 -5.18
N VAL A 75 12.66 5.52 -5.93
CA VAL A 75 11.68 4.68 -6.61
C VAL A 75 10.71 4.05 -5.60
N MET A 76 11.23 3.56 -4.46
CA MET A 76 10.39 3.03 -3.39
C MET A 76 9.46 4.11 -2.82
N MET A 77 9.95 5.32 -2.62
CA MET A 77 9.16 6.45 -2.10
C MET A 77 8.06 6.88 -3.06
N ASP A 78 8.33 6.90 -4.37
CA ASP A 78 7.31 7.21 -5.37
C ASP A 78 6.23 6.13 -5.42
N LEU A 79 6.61 4.85 -5.28
CA LEU A 79 5.65 3.75 -5.15
C LEU A 79 4.77 3.88 -3.89
N ILE A 80 5.36 4.26 -2.75
CA ILE A 80 4.64 4.49 -1.49
C ILE A 80 3.68 5.66 -1.63
N ARG A 81 4.11 6.80 -2.17
CA ARG A 81 3.25 7.99 -2.41
C ARG A 81 2.11 7.67 -3.37
N ALA A 82 2.40 6.97 -4.46
CA ALA A 82 1.38 6.55 -5.41
C ALA A 82 0.36 5.61 -4.75
N PHE A 83 0.81 4.74 -3.84
CA PHE A 83 -0.10 3.87 -3.09
C PHE A 83 -0.94 4.63 -2.07
N GLU A 84 -0.36 5.59 -1.33
CA GLU A 84 -1.10 6.48 -0.44
C GLU A 84 -2.23 7.20 -1.20
N ALA A 85 -1.94 7.75 -2.38
CA ALA A 85 -2.95 8.36 -3.25
C ALA A 85 -4.05 7.36 -3.68
N LYS A 86 -3.67 6.11 -3.98
CA LYS A 86 -4.64 5.04 -4.32
C LYS A 86 -5.56 4.70 -3.14
N LEU A 87 -5.09 4.75 -1.89
CA LEU A 87 -5.95 4.51 -0.73
C LEU A 87 -7.12 5.50 -0.68
N TYR A 88 -6.90 6.78 -1.00
CA TYR A 88 -7.99 7.76 -1.14
C TYR A 88 -8.95 7.42 -2.28
N VAL A 89 -8.43 6.96 -3.42
CA VAL A 89 -9.26 6.49 -4.54
C VAL A 89 -10.12 5.30 -4.13
N PHE A 90 -9.54 4.32 -3.43
CA PHE A 90 -10.26 3.15 -2.92
C PHE A 90 -11.34 3.53 -1.92
N ARG A 91 -11.05 4.46 -1.01
CA ARG A 91 -12.03 5.01 -0.07
C ARG A 91 -13.21 5.65 -0.80
N ASN A 92 -12.94 6.49 -1.79
CA ASN A 92 -13.99 7.16 -2.57
C ASN A 92 -14.82 6.16 -3.41
N ASP A 93 -14.19 5.11 -3.94
CA ASP A 93 -14.87 4.02 -4.64
C ASP A 93 -15.85 3.25 -3.73
N ILE A 94 -15.55 3.14 -2.43
CA ILE A 94 -16.45 2.56 -1.40
C ILE A 94 -17.58 3.53 -1.05
N ILE A 95 -17.29 4.82 -0.82
CA ILE A 95 -18.30 5.85 -0.52
C ILE A 95 -19.34 5.94 -1.64
N THR A 96 -18.88 5.89 -2.88
CA THR A 96 -19.75 5.94 -4.06
C THR A 96 -20.38 4.58 -4.40
N LYS A 97 -20.15 3.55 -3.58
CA LYS A 97 -20.64 2.17 -3.76
C LYS A 97 -20.34 1.57 -5.15
N ASN A 98 -19.26 1.99 -5.80
CA ASN A 98 -18.89 1.54 -7.14
C ASN A 98 -18.11 0.21 -7.12
N TYR A 99 -17.32 0.02 -6.05
CA TYR A 99 -16.49 -1.17 -5.77
C TYR A 99 -15.63 -1.61 -6.98
N LYS A 100 -15.23 -0.67 -7.84
CA LYS A 100 -14.42 -0.93 -9.04
C LYS A 100 -13.09 -1.57 -8.68
N TYR A 101 -12.49 -1.16 -7.57
CA TYR A 101 -11.18 -1.66 -7.11
C TYR A 101 -11.30 -2.83 -6.11
N PHE A 102 -12.52 -3.31 -5.87
CA PHE A 102 -12.82 -4.45 -5.02
C PHE A 102 -13.77 -5.42 -5.75
N PRO A 103 -13.30 -6.13 -6.81
CA PRO A 103 -14.18 -6.91 -7.68
C PRO A 103 -14.92 -8.04 -6.95
N ASN A 104 -14.27 -8.70 -5.98
CA ASN A 104 -14.94 -9.72 -5.16
C ASN A 104 -16.03 -9.09 -4.28
N LEU A 105 -15.79 -7.91 -3.71
CA LEU A 105 -16.80 -7.20 -2.92
C LEU A 105 -17.98 -6.79 -3.82
N LYS A 106 -17.70 -6.24 -5.01
CA LYS A 106 -18.71 -5.89 -6.01
C LYS A 106 -19.59 -7.06 -6.42
N LYS A 107 -19.01 -8.26 -6.54
CA LYS A 107 -19.75 -9.47 -6.89
C LYS A 107 -20.71 -9.87 -5.77
N ASN A 108 -20.23 -9.90 -4.53
CA ASN A 108 -20.97 -10.45 -3.38
C ASN A 108 -21.93 -9.44 -2.72
N ILE A 109 -21.79 -8.14 -2.97
CA ILE A 109 -22.77 -7.14 -2.49
C ILE A 109 -24.10 -7.25 -3.24
N LYS A 110 -24.10 -7.67 -4.51
CA LYS A 110 -25.34 -7.85 -5.29
C LYS A 110 -26.26 -8.94 -4.73
N ASP A 111 -25.69 -9.91 -4.02
CA ASP A 111 -26.45 -11.00 -3.40
C ASP A 111 -27.19 -10.53 -2.12
N LEU A 112 -26.84 -9.35 -1.58
CA LEU A 112 -27.47 -8.72 -0.42
C LEU A 112 -28.61 -7.77 -0.78
N ASP A 113 -28.57 -7.09 -1.93
CA ASP A 113 -29.67 -6.24 -2.39
C ASP A 113 -30.99 -7.02 -2.53
N ALA A 114 -30.92 -8.35 -2.69
CA ALA A 114 -32.08 -9.25 -2.71
C ALA A 114 -32.69 -9.52 -1.32
N GLN A 115 -32.01 -9.17 -0.23
CA GLN A 115 -32.48 -9.32 1.15
C GLN A 115 -32.42 -7.98 1.87
N GLU A 116 -33.46 -7.16 1.74
CA GLU A 116 -33.65 -5.86 2.40
C GLU A 116 -33.16 -5.85 3.87
N ASN A 117 -31.91 -5.44 4.10
CA ASN A 117 -31.30 -5.49 5.42
C ASN A 117 -30.75 -4.11 5.81
N ARG A 118 -31.30 -3.55 6.90
CA ARG A 118 -30.88 -2.28 7.54
C ARG A 118 -29.43 -2.26 8.03
N ASN A 119 -28.68 -3.34 7.83
CA ASN A 119 -27.30 -3.51 8.28
C ASN A 119 -26.25 -3.21 7.20
N GLU A 120 -26.66 -3.00 5.95
CA GLU A 120 -25.73 -2.69 4.84
C GLU A 120 -25.02 -1.35 5.06
N GLU A 121 -25.77 -0.30 5.39
CA GLU A 121 -25.22 1.04 5.65
C GLU A 121 -24.15 0.99 6.75
N LYS A 122 -24.44 0.27 7.84
CA LYS A 122 -23.49 0.09 8.94
C LYS A 122 -22.20 -0.61 8.52
N VAL A 123 -22.27 -1.61 7.63
CA VAL A 123 -21.06 -2.30 7.13
C VAL A 123 -20.25 -1.40 6.20
N ILE A 124 -20.90 -0.56 5.40
CA ILE A 124 -20.20 0.41 4.56
C ILE A 124 -19.52 1.49 5.41
N ASP A 125 -20.19 1.98 6.45
CA ASP A 125 -19.60 2.91 7.43
C ASP A 125 -18.36 2.30 8.11
N ASP A 126 -18.44 1.01 8.50
CA ASP A 126 -17.29 0.27 9.02
C ASP A 126 -16.14 0.25 7.99
N PHE A 127 -16.41 0.02 6.70
CA PHE A 127 -15.39 0.01 5.65
C PHE A 127 -14.73 1.38 5.46
N ILE A 128 -15.53 2.45 5.46
CA ILE A 128 -15.04 3.83 5.32
C ILE A 128 -14.14 4.16 6.52
N SER A 129 -14.58 3.83 7.74
CA SER A 129 -13.80 4.03 8.97
C SER A 129 -12.47 3.27 8.95
N ILE A 130 -12.48 2.01 8.49
CA ILE A 130 -11.25 1.24 8.30
C ILE A 130 -10.33 1.90 7.28
N MET A 131 -10.85 2.39 6.15
CA MET A 131 -10.05 3.09 5.14
C MET A 131 -9.45 4.39 5.68
N ASP A 132 -10.22 5.16 6.47
CA ASP A 132 -9.73 6.39 7.11
C ASP A 132 -8.59 6.10 8.08
N SER A 133 -8.75 5.09 8.93
CA SER A 133 -7.70 4.64 9.83
C SER A 133 -6.48 4.15 9.05
N LEU A 134 -6.68 3.35 8.00
CA LEU A 134 -5.62 2.82 7.17
C LEU A 134 -4.79 3.93 6.50
N ILE A 135 -5.46 4.94 5.93
CA ILE A 135 -4.80 6.10 5.32
C ILE A 135 -3.95 6.82 6.36
N LYS A 136 -4.51 7.10 7.53
CA LYS A 136 -3.81 7.78 8.62
C LYS A 136 -2.57 7.02 9.07
N GLU A 137 -2.72 5.73 9.36
CA GLU A 137 -1.62 4.87 9.82
C GLU A 137 -0.55 4.68 8.74
N PHE A 138 -0.95 4.54 7.48
CA PHE A 138 0.00 4.45 6.36
C PHE A 138 0.79 5.73 6.20
N SER A 139 0.12 6.89 6.26
CA SER A 139 0.78 8.20 6.18
C SER A 139 1.75 8.43 7.33
N ALA A 140 1.34 8.09 8.55
CA ALA A 140 2.17 8.20 9.75
C ALA A 140 3.39 7.28 9.68
N ARG A 141 3.24 6.05 9.19
CA ARG A 141 4.35 5.08 9.05
C ARG A 141 5.47 5.59 8.14
N PHE A 142 5.14 6.37 7.12
CA PHE A 142 6.10 6.87 6.14
C PHE A 142 6.43 8.37 6.29
N SER A 143 6.04 9.01 7.40
CA SER A 143 6.26 10.44 7.64
C SER A 143 7.74 10.83 7.59
N GLN A 144 8.61 10.05 8.24
CA GLN A 144 10.05 10.30 8.26
C GLN A 144 10.67 10.34 6.84
N PHE A 145 10.19 9.47 5.94
CA PHE A 145 10.69 9.49 4.57
C PHE A 145 10.15 10.67 3.74
N LYS A 146 9.00 11.24 4.13
CA LYS A 146 8.50 12.50 3.54
C LYS A 146 9.42 13.66 3.94
N GLU A 147 9.87 13.69 5.19
CA GLU A 147 10.83 14.69 5.70
C GLU A 147 12.21 14.61 5.03
N LEU A 148 12.64 13.41 4.63
CA LEU A 148 13.90 13.17 3.92
C LEU A 148 13.78 13.28 2.39
N SER A 149 12.64 13.72 1.87
CA SER A 149 12.37 13.65 0.43
C SER A 149 13.34 14.44 -0.44
N GLU A 150 13.71 15.66 -0.04
CA GLU A 150 14.70 16.48 -0.74
C GLU A 150 16.11 15.88 -0.58
N THR A 151 16.45 15.36 0.61
CA THR A 151 17.71 14.64 0.84
C THR A 151 17.87 13.41 -0.05
N PHE A 152 16.79 12.66 -0.27
CA PHE A 152 16.85 11.53 -1.20
C PHE A 152 16.95 11.99 -2.65
N LYS A 153 16.28 13.09 -3.04
CA LYS A 153 16.44 13.67 -4.38
C LYS A 153 17.89 14.06 -4.64
N PHE A 154 18.60 14.59 -3.66
CA PHE A 154 20.01 14.94 -3.79
C PHE A 154 20.88 13.77 -4.26
N ILE A 155 20.61 12.54 -3.81
CA ILE A 155 21.36 11.34 -4.24
C ILE A 155 21.27 11.15 -5.76
N MET A 156 20.11 11.45 -6.35
CA MET A 156 19.91 11.30 -7.80
C MET A 156 20.15 12.60 -8.57
N TYR A 157 19.99 13.77 -7.95
CA TYR A 157 20.00 15.08 -8.60
C TYR A 157 20.84 16.10 -7.81
N PRO A 158 22.13 15.83 -7.54
CA PRO A 158 22.99 16.74 -6.78
C PRO A 158 23.23 18.06 -7.52
N ASP A 159 23.03 18.09 -8.83
CA ASP A 159 23.14 19.26 -9.70
C ASP A 159 21.99 20.26 -9.54
N VAL A 160 20.84 19.82 -9.01
CA VAL A 160 19.61 20.64 -8.94
C VAL A 160 19.19 20.96 -7.51
N VAL A 161 19.52 20.09 -6.56
CA VAL A 161 19.10 20.25 -5.16
C VAL A 161 20.03 21.22 -4.43
N SER A 162 19.43 22.18 -3.72
CA SER A 162 20.15 23.16 -2.92
C SER A 162 20.43 22.64 -1.51
N PHE A 163 21.58 22.99 -0.95
CA PHE A 163 22.04 22.50 0.37
C PHE A 163 21.05 22.83 1.50
N ASP A 164 20.43 24.02 1.48
CA ASP A 164 19.46 24.49 2.47
C ASP A 164 18.19 23.62 2.57
N LYS A 165 17.91 22.82 1.54
CA LYS A 165 16.75 21.92 1.50
C LYS A 165 17.05 20.53 2.06
N LEU A 166 18.32 20.22 2.33
CA LEU A 166 18.73 18.91 2.82
C LEU A 166 18.42 18.78 4.31
N ASN A 167 17.64 17.76 4.66
CA ASN A 167 17.52 17.32 6.04
C ASN A 167 18.61 16.26 6.30
N LEU A 168 19.65 16.67 7.03
CA LEU A 168 20.81 15.83 7.35
C LEU A 168 20.81 15.28 8.78
N SER A 169 19.74 15.51 9.55
CA SER A 169 19.64 15.15 10.98
C SER A 169 19.83 13.65 11.28
N GLN A 170 19.58 12.78 10.29
CA GLN A 170 19.71 11.32 10.37
C GLN A 170 21.09 10.82 9.89
N PHE A 171 21.96 11.73 9.45
CA PHE A 171 23.23 11.43 8.78
C PHE A 171 24.45 11.91 9.57
N ASN A 172 24.30 12.10 10.89
CA ASN A 172 25.39 12.56 11.77
C ASN A 172 26.60 11.60 11.84
N TRP A 173 26.48 10.40 11.27
CA TRP A 173 27.55 9.42 11.15
C TRP A 173 28.40 9.62 9.88
N LEU A 174 27.98 10.50 8.96
CA LEU A 174 28.75 10.91 7.79
C LEU A 174 29.54 12.19 8.12
N GLU A 175 30.78 12.26 7.63
CA GLU A 175 31.60 13.48 7.64
C GLU A 175 31.08 14.43 6.55
N ILE A 176 30.14 15.30 6.94
CA ILE A 176 29.43 16.23 6.03
C ILE A 176 29.77 17.70 6.30
N GLU A 177 30.81 17.97 7.09
CA GLU A 177 31.18 19.34 7.51
C GLU A 177 31.48 20.25 6.32
N GLU A 178 32.08 19.70 5.26
CA GLU A 178 32.42 20.43 4.03
C GLU A 178 31.40 20.24 2.90
N LEU A 179 30.32 19.49 3.14
CA LEU A 179 29.39 19.08 2.07
C LEU A 179 28.80 20.28 1.34
N GLU A 180 28.54 21.38 2.04
CA GLU A 180 28.03 22.62 1.44
C GLU A 180 29.00 23.19 0.40
N MET A 181 30.28 23.32 0.77
CA MET A 181 31.33 23.83 -0.13
C MET A 181 31.57 22.87 -1.30
N GLN A 182 31.67 21.57 -1.01
CA GLN A 182 31.85 20.53 -2.03
C GLN A 182 30.69 20.51 -3.04
N LEU A 183 29.47 20.76 -2.58
CA LEU A 183 28.29 20.84 -3.44
C LEU A 183 28.35 22.07 -4.36
N ILE A 184 28.76 23.22 -3.84
CA ILE A 184 28.92 24.45 -4.64
C ILE A 184 29.97 24.22 -5.74
N ASP A 185 31.11 23.62 -5.39
CA ASP A 185 32.19 23.34 -6.35
C ASP A 185 31.72 22.37 -7.43
N PHE A 186 30.96 21.33 -7.05
CA PHE A 186 30.34 20.40 -7.99
C PHE A 186 29.36 21.11 -8.93
N GLN A 187 28.42 21.89 -8.38
CA GLN A 187 27.38 22.60 -9.14
C GLN A 187 27.94 23.70 -10.04
N SER A 188 29.15 24.18 -9.77
CA SER A 188 29.84 25.18 -10.59
C SER A 188 30.56 24.55 -11.80
N SER A 189 30.77 23.23 -11.81
CA SER A 189 31.47 22.54 -12.89
C SER A 189 30.51 21.93 -13.91
N SER A 190 30.44 22.55 -15.09
CA SER A 190 29.66 22.04 -16.22
C SER A 190 30.10 20.65 -16.67
N ILE A 191 31.40 20.33 -16.58
CA ILE A 191 31.95 19.02 -16.93
C ILE A 191 31.44 17.95 -15.97
N TRP A 192 31.49 18.21 -14.66
CA TRP A 192 31.04 17.24 -13.65
C TRP A 192 29.53 17.04 -13.70
N ILE A 193 28.76 18.11 -13.89
CA ILE A 193 27.30 18.03 -14.09
C ILE A 193 26.98 17.17 -15.31
N GLN A 194 27.60 17.44 -16.46
CA GLN A 194 27.33 16.70 -17.69
C GLN A 194 27.68 15.22 -17.55
N ASN A 195 28.86 14.90 -16.98
CA ASN A 195 29.26 13.53 -16.70
C ASN A 195 28.26 12.81 -15.78
N PHE A 196 27.77 13.48 -14.74
CA PHE A 196 26.79 12.91 -13.83
C PHE A 196 25.45 12.67 -14.54
N ILE A 197 24.97 13.62 -15.34
CA ILE A 197 23.73 13.47 -16.13
C ILE A 197 23.82 12.29 -17.09
N GLU A 198 24.96 12.12 -17.79
CA GLU A 198 25.16 11.02 -18.74
C GLU A 198 25.27 9.65 -18.09
N THR A 199 25.77 9.60 -16.85
CA THR A 199 25.96 8.35 -16.10
C THR A 199 24.79 7.99 -15.18
N ARG A 200 23.87 8.92 -14.92
CA ARG A 200 22.60 8.72 -14.19
C ARG A 200 21.69 7.77 -14.98
N LYS A 201 21.79 6.46 -14.70
CA LYS A 201 20.93 5.39 -15.22
C LYS A 201 20.08 4.76 -14.13
#